data_AF-A0A2E3KA16-F1
#
_entry.id   AF-A0A2E3KA16-F1
#
_cell.length_a   1.000
_cell.length_b   1.000
_cell.length_c   1.000
_cell.angle_alpha   90.00
_cell.angle_beta   90.00
_cell.angle_gamma   90.00
#
_symmetry.space_group_name_H-M   'P 1'
#
loop_
_entity.id
_entity.type
_entity.pdbx_description
1 polymer ?
#
loop_
_entity_poly.entity_id
_entity_poly.type
_entity_poly.pdbx_seq_one_letter_code
_entity_poly.pdbx_strand_id
1 'polypeptide(L)'
;MKWWNAEGRSDGWNVIVCSDHAQISKQKQVSVIDELKCAGFKTGVSIIDDIEVAVKASYSGQITARDRDPKLMKKIIEFLHAQDWCGLTFTRDGSYGTFSMAEINALSERSPDINYMLRTTEKVNQYGYAGSCFADNPDIPNGGGIHGGLSRIEINNFMTLGGDQMNRQKIFDIPTGIVDILPTIFYGLGIKIPKTAMGRPLKEAFLNGECEPNWSETNLIASSGQYSQEMCIANVEGVKAPYLRGGRRVS
;
A
#
# COMPACT_ATOMS: atom_id res chain seq x y z
N MET A 1 7.17 -7.31 -27.48
CA MET A 1 6.66 -8.49 -28.22
C MET A 1 7.56 -9.03 -29.33
N LYS A 2 8.60 -8.31 -29.83
CA LYS A 2 9.47 -8.83 -30.92
C LYS A 2 10.07 -10.21 -30.62
N TRP A 3 10.70 -10.36 -29.45
CA TRP A 3 11.28 -11.63 -29.02
C TRP A 3 10.22 -12.73 -28.86
N TRP A 4 9.09 -12.45 -28.18
CA TRP A 4 8.01 -13.43 -28.02
C TRP A 4 7.49 -13.94 -29.37
N ASN A 5 7.32 -13.06 -30.36
CA ASN A 5 6.90 -13.46 -31.71
C ASN A 5 7.94 -14.33 -32.44
N ALA A 6 9.23 -14.13 -32.19
CA ALA A 6 10.30 -14.82 -32.87
C ALA A 6 10.59 -16.21 -32.28
N GLU A 7 10.47 -16.35 -30.96
CA GLU A 7 10.95 -17.53 -30.22
C GLU A 7 9.93 -18.01 -29.18
N GLY A 8 9.54 -17.13 -28.24
CA GLY A 8 8.73 -17.54 -27.09
C GLY A 8 7.34 -18.10 -27.46
N ARG A 9 6.76 -17.67 -28.58
CA ARG A 9 5.46 -18.13 -29.05
C ARG A 9 5.49 -19.60 -29.48
N SER A 10 6.50 -20.03 -30.24
CA SER A 10 6.60 -21.43 -30.68
C SER A 10 6.84 -22.39 -29.52
N ASP A 11 7.48 -21.90 -28.46
CA ASP A 11 7.68 -22.66 -27.21
C ASP A 11 6.44 -22.65 -26.30
N GLY A 12 5.35 -21.98 -26.72
CA GLY A 12 4.09 -21.93 -25.99
C GLY A 12 4.10 -21.02 -24.76
N TRP A 13 5.03 -20.05 -24.67
CA TRP A 13 5.15 -19.20 -23.50
C TRP A 13 4.02 -18.17 -23.43
N ASN A 14 3.53 -17.94 -22.22
CA ASN A 14 2.73 -16.77 -21.87
C ASN A 14 3.63 -15.79 -21.11
N VAL A 15 3.37 -14.49 -21.26
CA VAL A 15 4.13 -13.40 -20.66
C VAL A 15 3.22 -12.63 -19.72
N ILE A 16 3.67 -12.43 -18.48
CA ILE A 16 3.08 -11.47 -17.55
C ILE A 16 4.11 -10.37 -17.34
N VAL A 17 3.72 -9.12 -17.56
CA VAL A 17 4.56 -7.95 -17.27
C VAL A 17 3.81 -7.12 -16.24
N CYS A 18 4.43 -6.86 -15.11
CA CYS A 18 3.84 -6.10 -14.02
C CYS A 18 4.85 -5.17 -13.36
N SER A 19 4.35 -4.20 -12.62
CA SER A 19 5.12 -3.39 -11.67
C SER A 19 4.80 -3.82 -10.24
N ASP A 20 5.77 -3.74 -9.35
CA ASP A 20 5.55 -3.95 -7.91
C ASP A 20 4.75 -2.78 -7.31
N HIS A 21 5.04 -1.55 -7.73
CA HIS A 21 4.31 -0.35 -7.34
C HIS A 21 4.32 0.72 -8.45
N ALA A 22 3.51 1.77 -8.28
CA ALA A 22 3.69 3.03 -9.01
C ALA A 22 4.42 4.04 -8.11
N GLN A 23 4.32 5.34 -8.39
CA GLN A 23 4.98 6.38 -7.62
C GLN A 23 4.18 7.69 -7.63
N ILE A 24 4.41 8.52 -6.61
CA ILE A 24 3.98 9.91 -6.52
C ILE A 24 5.20 10.80 -6.30
N SER A 25 5.00 12.12 -6.24
CA SER A 25 6.11 13.08 -6.08
C SER A 25 6.31 13.53 -4.64
N LYS A 26 7.56 13.54 -4.15
CA LYS A 26 7.89 14.23 -2.92
C LYS A 26 7.67 15.74 -3.08
N GLN A 27 6.77 16.32 -2.30
CA GLN A 27 6.54 17.77 -2.29
C GLN A 27 7.38 18.48 -1.24
N LYS A 28 7.47 17.91 -0.04
CA LYS A 28 8.08 18.56 1.12
C LYS A 28 8.72 17.53 2.05
N GLN A 29 9.93 17.81 2.51
CA GLN A 29 10.60 17.03 3.56
C GLN A 29 9.99 17.37 4.94
N VAL A 30 9.83 16.35 5.78
CA VAL A 30 9.57 16.43 7.22
C VAL A 30 10.58 15.55 7.94
N SER A 31 10.99 15.89 9.15
CA SER A 31 11.77 15.00 10.01
C SER A 31 10.89 14.59 11.18
N VAL A 32 10.27 13.40 11.11
CA VAL A 32 9.30 12.95 12.13
C VAL A 32 9.99 12.78 13.49
N ILE A 33 11.26 12.37 13.49
CA ILE A 33 12.07 12.30 14.70
C ILE A 33 12.20 13.68 15.36
N ASP A 34 12.52 14.71 14.58
CA ASP A 34 12.72 16.05 15.14
C ASP A 34 11.39 16.68 15.58
N GLU A 35 10.30 16.47 14.83
CA GLU A 35 8.96 16.88 15.23
C GLU A 35 8.54 16.26 16.58
N LEU A 36 8.78 14.96 16.78
CA LEU A 36 8.52 14.29 18.04
C LEU A 36 9.42 14.82 19.18
N LYS A 37 10.71 15.07 18.93
CA LYS A 37 11.61 15.66 19.92
C LYS A 37 11.16 17.06 20.34
N CYS A 38 10.76 17.90 19.37
CA CYS A 38 10.22 19.24 19.62
C CYS A 38 8.95 19.20 20.49
N ALA A 39 8.13 18.15 20.34
CA ALA A 39 6.96 17.90 21.17
C ALA A 39 7.28 17.29 22.56
N GLY A 40 8.56 17.07 22.88
CA GLY A 40 9.01 16.58 24.18
C GLY A 40 9.10 15.06 24.31
N PHE A 41 8.94 14.30 23.22
CA PHE A 41 9.14 12.85 23.25
C PHE A 41 10.63 12.50 23.26
N LYS A 42 11.03 11.53 24.09
CA LYS A 42 12.38 10.95 24.06
C LYS A 42 12.50 10.00 22.87
N THR A 43 12.87 10.57 21.73
CA THR A 43 12.78 9.90 20.42
C THR A 43 14.15 9.64 19.81
N GLY A 44 14.33 8.46 19.24
CA GLY A 44 15.54 8.05 18.52
C GLY A 44 15.25 7.02 17.44
N VAL A 45 16.30 6.39 16.91
CA VAL A 45 16.19 5.34 15.88
C VAL A 45 16.04 3.93 16.48
N SER A 46 16.21 3.78 17.80
CA SER A 46 16.08 2.51 18.52
C SER A 46 15.74 2.76 20.00
N ILE A 47 15.09 1.78 20.65
CA ILE A 47 14.77 1.82 22.08
C ILE A 47 16.02 1.42 22.88
N ILE A 48 16.84 2.41 23.22
CA ILE A 48 18.06 2.27 24.04
C ILE A 48 18.08 3.37 25.10
N ASP A 49 18.71 3.10 26.25
CA ASP A 49 18.85 4.06 27.36
C ASP A 49 17.52 4.72 27.74
N ASP A 50 17.43 6.04 27.65
CA ASP A 50 16.23 6.84 27.96
C ASP A 50 15.29 7.06 26.76
N ILE A 51 15.60 6.54 25.57
CA ILE A 51 14.72 6.65 24.39
C ILE A 51 13.47 5.80 24.58
N GLU A 52 12.30 6.43 24.60
CA GLU A 52 11.00 5.76 24.78
C GLU A 52 10.28 5.54 23.45
N VAL A 53 10.67 6.25 22.39
CA VAL A 53 10.05 6.20 21.07
C VAL A 53 11.12 5.96 20.00
N ALA A 54 11.03 4.82 19.31
CA ALA A 54 11.90 4.52 18.18
C ALA A 54 11.16 4.76 16.87
N VAL A 55 11.75 5.52 15.95
CA VAL A 55 11.16 5.85 14.65
C VAL A 55 12.04 5.29 13.53
N LYS A 56 11.42 4.52 12.65
CA LYS A 56 11.94 4.25 11.31
C LYS A 56 11.31 5.27 10.36
N ALA A 57 12.06 6.33 10.07
CA ALA A 57 11.66 7.42 9.19
C ALA A 57 11.52 6.97 7.73
N SER A 58 10.43 7.39 7.09
CA SER A 58 10.16 7.28 5.64
C SER A 58 8.82 7.97 5.35
N TYR A 59 8.48 8.16 4.08
CA TYR A 59 7.12 8.49 3.63
C TYR A 59 6.05 7.55 4.22
N SER A 60 6.37 6.25 4.32
CA SER A 60 5.61 5.25 5.08
C SER A 60 6.49 4.73 6.22
N GLY A 61 6.29 5.33 7.40
CA GLY A 61 7.17 5.17 8.56
C GLY A 61 6.58 4.31 9.66
N GLN A 62 7.43 3.96 10.61
CA GLN A 62 7.10 3.05 11.71
C GLN A 62 7.52 3.67 13.04
N ILE A 63 6.71 3.49 14.08
CA ILE A 63 7.01 3.89 15.45
C ILE A 63 6.82 2.71 16.39
N THR A 64 7.83 2.43 17.19
CA THR A 64 7.79 1.48 18.31
C THR A 64 7.86 2.26 19.61
N ALA A 65 6.96 1.95 20.54
CA ALA A 65 6.94 2.52 21.88
C ALA A 65 7.61 1.55 22.85
N ARG A 66 8.43 2.06 23.76
CA ARG A 66 9.03 1.27 24.84
C ARG A 66 7.94 0.54 25.61
N ASP A 67 8.16 -0.76 25.81
CA ASP A 67 7.26 -1.68 26.50
C ASP A 67 5.81 -1.72 25.96
N ARG A 68 5.60 -1.17 24.74
CA ARG A 68 4.27 -0.98 24.14
C ARG A 68 3.30 -0.26 25.08
N ASP A 69 3.77 0.75 25.83
CA ASP A 69 2.95 1.49 26.79
C ASP A 69 1.71 2.14 26.11
N PRO A 70 0.48 1.74 26.47
CA PRO A 70 -0.75 2.30 25.90
C PRO A 70 -0.89 3.81 26.09
N LYS A 71 -0.38 4.37 27.19
CA LYS A 71 -0.46 5.83 27.44
C LYS A 71 0.48 6.58 26.51
N LEU A 72 1.68 6.06 26.28
CA LEU A 72 2.63 6.64 25.35
C LEU A 72 2.12 6.53 23.90
N MET A 73 1.61 5.36 23.50
CA MET A 73 1.03 5.17 22.17
C MET A 73 -0.12 6.15 21.89
N LYS A 74 -1.04 6.32 22.85
CA LYS A 74 -2.13 7.29 22.72
C LYS A 74 -1.61 8.72 22.50
N LYS A 75 -0.63 9.15 23.29
CA LYS A 75 0.00 10.48 23.14
C LYS A 75 0.67 10.67 21.78
N ILE A 76 1.36 9.65 21.28
CA ILE A 76 2.01 9.69 19.96
C ILE A 76 0.94 9.83 18.87
N ILE A 77 -0.13 9.03 18.91
CA ILE A 77 -1.22 9.13 17.93
C ILE A 77 -1.91 10.50 17.97
N GLU A 78 -2.23 11.01 19.16
CA GLU A 78 -2.81 12.34 19.33
C GLU A 78 -1.89 13.43 18.75
N PHE A 79 -0.59 13.33 18.99
CA PHE A 79 0.40 14.23 18.39
C PHE A 79 0.38 14.14 16.86
N LEU A 80 0.48 12.94 16.29
CA LEU A 80 0.48 12.71 14.84
C LEU A 80 -0.79 13.26 14.19
N HIS A 81 -1.96 12.98 14.76
CA HIS A 81 -3.27 13.43 14.26
C HIS A 81 -3.39 14.97 14.22
N ALA A 82 -2.70 15.68 15.10
CA ALA A 82 -2.65 17.14 15.12
C ALA A 82 -1.75 17.75 14.04
N GLN A 83 -0.87 16.97 13.39
CA GLN A 83 0.09 17.49 12.42
C GLN A 83 -0.50 17.54 11.01
N ASP A 84 -0.28 18.63 10.29
CA ASP A 84 -0.74 18.78 8.90
C ASP A 84 -0.08 17.76 7.96
N TRP A 85 1.18 17.42 8.20
CA TRP A 85 1.95 16.47 7.42
C TRP A 85 1.58 15.01 7.66
N CYS A 86 0.82 14.69 8.70
CA CYS A 86 0.41 13.31 8.97
C CYS A 86 -0.81 12.92 8.12
N GLY A 87 -0.67 11.82 7.38
CA GLY A 87 -1.72 11.21 6.57
C GLY A 87 -2.42 10.10 7.33
N LEU A 88 -2.24 8.85 6.89
CA LEU A 88 -2.87 7.67 7.46
C LEU A 88 -2.11 7.18 8.69
N THR A 89 -2.82 6.61 9.65
CA THR A 89 -2.25 6.02 10.86
C THR A 89 -2.88 4.67 11.16
N PHE A 90 -2.05 3.74 11.62
CA PHE A 90 -2.44 2.37 11.92
C PHE A 90 -1.83 1.92 13.23
N THR A 91 -2.62 1.31 14.11
CA THR A 91 -2.11 0.50 15.22
C THR A 91 -2.35 -0.97 14.97
N ARG A 92 -1.89 -1.83 15.87
CA ARG A 92 -2.09 -3.28 15.77
C ARG A 92 -3.56 -3.70 15.80
N ASP A 93 -4.39 -2.90 16.46
CA ASP A 93 -5.79 -3.19 16.80
C ASP A 93 -6.78 -2.12 16.28
N GLY A 94 -6.31 -1.04 15.67
CA GLY A 94 -7.15 0.09 15.25
C GLY A 94 -7.57 1.03 16.40
N SER A 95 -6.89 0.97 17.55
CA SER A 95 -7.13 1.89 18.66
C SER A 95 -6.83 3.34 18.31
N TYR A 96 -7.42 4.26 19.08
CA TYR A 96 -7.15 5.70 19.05
C TYR A 96 -7.52 6.41 17.72
N GLY A 97 -8.53 5.91 17.01
CA GLY A 97 -8.96 6.49 15.72
C GLY A 97 -8.04 6.15 14.56
N THR A 98 -7.30 5.05 14.68
CA THR A 98 -6.46 4.49 13.62
C THR A 98 -7.15 3.32 12.92
N PHE A 99 -6.61 2.88 11.78
CA PHE A 99 -6.97 1.57 11.23
C PHE A 99 -6.15 0.46 11.88
N SER A 100 -6.67 -0.77 11.92
CA SER A 100 -5.84 -1.92 12.26
C SER A 100 -4.84 -2.19 11.13
N MET A 101 -3.59 -2.52 11.48
CA MET A 101 -2.60 -3.02 10.51
C MET A 101 -3.05 -4.33 9.83
N ALA A 102 -4.00 -5.06 10.40
CA ALA A 102 -4.60 -6.22 9.74
C ALA A 102 -5.33 -5.83 8.45
N GLU A 103 -5.94 -4.64 8.40
CA GLU A 103 -6.69 -4.16 7.22
C GLU A 103 -5.80 -3.99 5.98
N ILE A 104 -4.49 -3.80 6.19
CA ILE A 104 -3.49 -3.65 5.12
C ILE A 104 -2.55 -4.86 5.04
N ASN A 105 -2.91 -5.98 5.67
CA ASN A 105 -2.10 -7.20 5.74
C ASN A 105 -0.67 -6.97 6.29
N ALA A 106 -0.50 -5.96 7.14
CA ALA A 106 0.79 -5.59 7.72
C ALA A 106 0.96 -6.04 9.18
N LEU A 107 -0.03 -6.73 9.77
CA LEU A 107 0.03 -7.20 11.16
C LEU A 107 0.77 -8.54 11.28
N SER A 108 1.81 -8.55 12.10
CA SER A 108 2.68 -9.69 12.41
C SER A 108 3.43 -9.48 13.73
N GLU A 109 4.23 -10.46 14.13
CA GLU A 109 5.16 -10.33 15.25
C GLU A 109 6.19 -9.20 15.04
N ARG A 110 6.62 -8.98 13.79
CA ARG A 110 7.61 -7.95 13.42
C ARG A 110 7.01 -6.57 13.21
N SER A 111 5.69 -6.44 13.25
CA SER A 111 5.04 -5.15 13.02
C SER A 111 5.33 -4.21 14.19
N PRO A 112 5.47 -2.90 13.92
CA PRO A 112 5.65 -1.90 14.96
C PRO A 112 4.40 -1.80 15.85
N ASP A 113 4.39 -0.80 16.73
CA ASP A 113 3.17 -0.45 17.46
C ASP A 113 2.28 0.47 16.62
N ILE A 114 2.91 1.38 15.86
CA ILE A 114 2.26 2.33 14.98
C ILE A 114 2.93 2.28 13.60
N ASN A 115 2.13 2.13 12.55
CA ASN A 115 2.51 2.50 11.18
C ASN A 115 1.87 3.86 10.88
N TYR A 116 2.58 4.73 10.18
CA TYR A 116 2.02 5.97 9.68
C TYR A 116 2.45 6.20 8.23
N MET A 117 1.63 6.96 7.52
CA MET A 117 1.96 7.45 6.19
C MET A 117 1.84 8.96 6.22
N LEU A 118 2.81 9.64 5.64
CA LEU A 118 2.76 11.08 5.51
C LEU A 118 1.68 11.48 4.49
N ARG A 119 1.12 12.68 4.66
CA ARG A 119 -0.07 13.10 3.93
C ARG A 119 0.21 13.18 2.43
N THR A 120 -0.72 12.61 1.67
CA THR A 120 -0.76 12.68 0.21
C THR A 120 -1.78 13.70 -0.28
N THR A 121 -1.54 14.26 -1.45
CA THR A 121 -2.50 15.08 -2.20
C THR A 121 -2.50 14.67 -3.66
N GLU A 122 -3.53 15.03 -4.41
CA GLU A 122 -3.61 14.79 -5.87
C GLU A 122 -2.86 15.86 -6.69
N LYS A 123 -2.15 16.79 -6.03
CA LYS A 123 -1.45 17.88 -6.71
C LYS A 123 -0.47 17.34 -7.75
N VAL A 124 -0.52 17.94 -8.93
CA VAL A 124 0.38 17.64 -10.06
C VAL A 124 1.70 18.39 -9.88
N ASN A 125 2.82 17.71 -10.12
CA ASN A 125 4.15 18.32 -10.04
C ASN A 125 4.49 19.16 -11.29
N GLN A 126 5.65 19.82 -11.28
CA GLN A 126 6.09 20.68 -12.39
C GLN A 126 6.33 19.96 -13.73
N TYR A 127 6.33 18.63 -13.74
CA TYR A 127 6.51 17.78 -14.92
C TYR A 127 5.19 17.15 -15.42
N GLY A 128 4.05 17.48 -14.79
CA GLY A 128 2.74 16.95 -15.17
C GLY A 128 2.37 15.61 -14.53
N TYR A 129 3.16 15.09 -13.56
CA TYR A 129 2.83 13.86 -12.85
C TYR A 129 1.90 14.14 -11.66
N ALA A 130 0.77 13.43 -11.61
CA ALA A 130 -0.20 13.53 -10.53
C ALA A 130 0.30 12.88 -9.24
N GLY A 131 -0.21 13.37 -8.12
CA GLY A 131 0.08 12.82 -6.81
C GLY A 131 1.34 13.39 -6.20
N SER A 132 1.21 13.83 -4.96
CA SER A 132 2.34 14.30 -4.18
C SER A 132 2.17 14.00 -2.70
N CYS A 133 3.27 14.05 -1.95
CA CYS A 133 3.24 13.81 -0.51
C CYS A 133 4.26 14.64 0.25
N PHE A 134 4.04 14.74 1.56
CA PHE A 134 5.15 14.93 2.50
C PHE A 134 6.00 13.65 2.53
N ALA A 135 7.31 13.77 2.78
CA ALA A 135 8.22 12.63 2.87
C ALA A 135 9.24 12.84 3.99
N ASP A 136 9.65 11.75 4.65
CA ASP A 136 10.80 11.74 5.56
C ASP A 136 11.95 10.96 4.91
N ASN A 137 12.41 11.48 3.77
CA ASN A 137 13.41 10.87 2.89
C ASN A 137 14.32 11.97 2.36
N PRO A 138 15.31 12.43 3.15
CA PRO A 138 16.09 13.63 2.83
C PRO A 138 16.98 13.49 1.58
N ASP A 139 17.28 12.26 1.18
CA ASP A 139 18.02 11.89 -0.01
C ASP A 139 17.24 12.07 -1.32
N ILE A 140 15.90 12.10 -1.26
CA ILE A 140 15.04 12.35 -2.42
C ILE A 140 14.80 13.86 -2.54
N PRO A 141 15.07 14.52 -3.67
CA PRO A 141 14.78 15.94 -3.83
C PRO A 141 13.27 16.20 -3.96
N ASN A 142 12.83 17.45 -3.72
CA ASN A 142 11.46 17.84 -4.05
C ASN A 142 11.21 17.67 -5.56
N GLY A 143 10.06 17.09 -5.91
CA GLY A 143 9.72 16.64 -7.26
C GLY A 143 10.25 15.24 -7.61
N GLY A 144 11.10 14.64 -6.76
CA GLY A 144 11.56 13.26 -6.93
C GLY A 144 10.44 12.24 -6.72
N GLY A 145 10.54 11.10 -7.41
CA GLY A 145 9.60 9.99 -7.27
C GLY A 145 9.74 9.28 -5.92
N ILE A 146 8.61 8.91 -5.32
CA ILE A 146 8.54 8.19 -4.04
C ILE A 146 7.30 7.28 -4.03
N HIS A 147 7.36 6.21 -3.22
CA HIS A 147 6.31 5.20 -3.11
C HIS A 147 6.29 4.58 -1.71
N GLY A 148 5.30 3.73 -1.45
CA GLY A 148 5.19 2.91 -0.24
C GLY A 148 4.02 3.27 0.69
N GLY A 149 3.18 4.21 0.28
CA GLY A 149 1.94 4.56 0.97
C GLY A 149 0.72 3.93 0.30
N LEU A 150 -0.45 4.54 0.55
CA LEU A 150 -1.75 4.07 0.04
C LEU A 150 -2.45 5.10 -0.84
N SER A 151 -1.76 6.06 -1.42
CA SER A 151 -2.38 6.92 -2.43
C SER A 151 -2.96 6.07 -3.56
N ARG A 152 -4.17 6.38 -4.01
CA ARG A 152 -4.77 5.71 -5.18
C ARG A 152 -3.84 5.77 -6.41
N ILE A 153 -3.03 6.82 -6.53
CA ILE A 153 -2.09 6.98 -7.65
C ILE A 153 -0.91 6.01 -7.53
N GLU A 154 -0.40 5.75 -6.32
CA GLU A 154 0.79 4.91 -6.14
C GLU A 154 0.48 3.41 -6.09
N ILE A 155 -0.72 3.01 -5.63
CA ILE A 155 -1.08 1.60 -5.52
C ILE A 155 -1.71 1.03 -6.80
N ASN A 156 -2.17 1.89 -7.72
CA ASN A 156 -2.60 1.46 -9.06
C ASN A 156 -1.35 1.21 -9.92
N ASN A 157 -0.77 0.02 -9.77
CA ASN A 157 0.38 -0.42 -10.54
C ASN A 157 -0.04 -1.04 -11.89
N PHE A 158 0.96 -1.29 -12.74
CA PHE A 158 0.74 -1.82 -14.09
C PHE A 158 0.76 -3.34 -14.08
N MET A 159 -0.15 -3.97 -14.85
CA MET A 159 -0.05 -5.38 -15.22
C MET A 159 -0.64 -5.62 -16.61
N THR A 160 0.03 -6.43 -17.42
CA THR A 160 -0.50 -6.95 -18.68
C THR A 160 -0.14 -8.43 -18.83
N LEU A 161 -1.03 -9.16 -19.50
CA LEU A 161 -0.87 -10.57 -19.83
C LEU A 161 -0.87 -10.71 -21.36
N GLY A 162 0.02 -11.55 -21.87
CA GLY A 162 0.15 -11.82 -23.29
C GLY A 162 0.49 -13.28 -23.54
N GLY A 163 0.08 -13.80 -24.69
CA GLY A 163 0.27 -15.20 -25.02
C GLY A 163 -0.84 -15.71 -25.92
N ASP A 164 -0.69 -16.91 -26.46
CA ASP A 164 -1.74 -17.53 -27.28
C ASP A 164 -2.92 -18.05 -26.45
N GLN A 165 -2.79 -18.13 -25.13
CA GLN A 165 -3.88 -18.50 -24.23
C GLN A 165 -4.70 -17.31 -23.70
N MET A 166 -4.23 -16.09 -23.93
CA MET A 166 -4.79 -14.88 -23.33
C MET A 166 -5.76 -14.16 -24.27
N ASN A 167 -6.81 -13.56 -23.70
CA ASN A 167 -7.69 -12.64 -24.41
C ASN A 167 -6.87 -11.49 -25.00
N ARG A 168 -7.08 -11.22 -26.29
CA ARG A 168 -6.35 -10.17 -27.01
C ARG A 168 -7.15 -8.87 -26.97
N GLN A 169 -6.44 -7.75 -26.86
CA GLN A 169 -7.01 -6.39 -26.94
C GLN A 169 -8.18 -6.16 -25.96
N LYS A 170 -8.15 -6.83 -24.81
CA LYS A 170 -9.16 -6.70 -23.77
C LYS A 170 -8.59 -6.02 -22.53
N ILE A 171 -9.37 -5.10 -21.96
CA ILE A 171 -9.11 -4.47 -20.66
C ILE A 171 -10.12 -5.05 -19.68
N PHE A 172 -9.64 -5.39 -18.49
CA PHE A 172 -10.46 -5.88 -17.39
C PHE A 172 -10.43 -4.84 -16.28
N ASP A 173 -11.59 -4.30 -15.92
CA ASP A 173 -11.73 -3.30 -14.84
C ASP A 173 -12.19 -3.99 -13.55
N ILE A 174 -11.43 -5.01 -13.14
CA ILE A 174 -11.69 -5.81 -11.94
C ILE A 174 -10.52 -5.61 -10.98
N PRO A 175 -10.78 -5.33 -9.69
CA PRO A 175 -9.75 -5.29 -8.67
C PRO A 175 -8.90 -6.57 -8.69
N THR A 176 -7.59 -6.33 -8.78
CA THR A 176 -6.56 -7.34 -8.98
C THR A 176 -5.30 -6.87 -8.27
N GLY A 177 -4.46 -7.80 -7.81
CA GLY A 177 -3.21 -7.49 -7.13
C GLY A 177 -2.08 -8.46 -7.48
N ILE A 178 -0.87 -8.13 -7.04
CA ILE A 178 0.33 -8.94 -7.28
C ILE A 178 0.18 -10.38 -6.75
N VAL A 179 -0.60 -10.55 -5.68
CA VAL A 179 -0.91 -11.87 -5.09
C VAL A 179 -1.64 -12.81 -6.05
N ASP A 180 -2.25 -12.29 -7.12
CA ASP A 180 -2.96 -13.04 -8.15
C ASP A 180 -2.03 -13.61 -9.23
N ILE A 181 -0.78 -13.14 -9.31
CA ILE A 181 0.18 -13.58 -10.34
C ILE A 181 0.48 -15.07 -10.20
N LEU A 182 0.82 -15.53 -8.99
CA LEU A 182 1.11 -16.95 -8.73
C LEU A 182 -0.05 -17.88 -9.12
N PRO A 183 -1.29 -17.70 -8.61
CA PRO A 183 -2.41 -18.57 -8.98
C PRO A 183 -2.77 -18.47 -10.46
N THR A 184 -2.55 -17.31 -11.11
CA THR A 184 -2.75 -17.14 -12.55
C THR A 184 -1.74 -17.96 -13.38
N ILE A 185 -0.46 -17.94 -13.00
CA ILE A 185 0.57 -18.78 -13.62
C ILE A 185 0.21 -20.26 -13.46
N PHE A 186 -0.19 -20.68 -12.26
CA PHE A 186 -0.52 -22.08 -11.98
C PHE A 186 -1.73 -22.54 -12.77
N TYR A 187 -2.75 -21.69 -12.87
CA TYR A 187 -3.92 -21.95 -13.72
C TYR A 187 -3.53 -22.15 -15.18
N GLY A 188 -2.72 -21.26 -15.76
CA GLY A 188 -2.27 -21.37 -17.15
C GLY A 188 -1.36 -22.58 -17.43
N LEU A 189 -0.68 -23.10 -16.40
CA LEU A 189 0.14 -24.32 -16.49
C LEU A 189 -0.66 -25.60 -16.18
N GLY A 190 -1.95 -25.50 -15.83
CA GLY A 190 -2.74 -26.65 -15.38
C GLY A 190 -2.26 -27.24 -14.03
N ILE A 191 -1.53 -26.48 -13.24
CA ILE A 191 -0.99 -26.89 -11.94
C ILE A 191 -2.00 -26.56 -10.85
N LYS A 192 -2.15 -27.48 -9.89
CA LYS A 192 -3.01 -27.28 -8.72
C LYS A 192 -2.53 -26.08 -7.90
N ILE A 193 -3.41 -25.09 -7.72
CA ILE A 193 -3.15 -23.91 -6.90
C ILE A 193 -3.06 -24.31 -5.42
N PRO A 194 -1.98 -23.94 -4.69
CA PRO A 194 -1.85 -24.20 -3.27
C PRO A 194 -2.95 -23.51 -2.47
N LYS A 195 -3.47 -24.18 -1.43
CA LYS A 195 -4.47 -23.57 -0.52
C LYS A 195 -3.93 -22.36 0.25
N THR A 196 -2.61 -22.19 0.28
CA THR A 196 -1.91 -21.05 0.90
C THR A 196 -1.79 -19.84 -0.02
N ALA A 197 -2.15 -19.95 -1.29
CA ALA A 197 -2.21 -18.79 -2.19
C ALA A 197 -3.24 -17.79 -1.65
N MET A 198 -2.84 -16.52 -1.54
CA MET A 198 -3.72 -15.46 -1.02
C MET A 198 -4.61 -14.88 -2.11
N GLY A 199 -4.09 -14.78 -3.34
CA GLY A 199 -4.82 -14.28 -4.49
C GLY A 199 -5.68 -15.34 -5.19
N ARG A 200 -6.33 -14.93 -6.27
CA ARG A 200 -7.14 -15.76 -7.16
C ARG A 200 -6.49 -15.91 -8.53
N PRO A 201 -6.75 -17.00 -9.27
CA PRO A 201 -6.41 -17.03 -10.69
C PRO A 201 -7.26 -16.01 -11.44
N LEU A 202 -6.64 -15.20 -12.29
CA LEU A 202 -7.31 -14.24 -13.18
C LEU A 202 -7.84 -14.98 -14.41
N LYS A 203 -8.80 -15.86 -14.19
CA LYS A 203 -9.34 -16.76 -15.21
C LYS A 203 -9.96 -15.98 -16.36
N GLU A 204 -10.57 -14.84 -16.09
CA GLU A 204 -11.16 -13.95 -17.08
C GLU A 204 -10.17 -13.50 -18.16
N ALA A 205 -8.87 -13.50 -17.86
CA ALA A 205 -7.82 -13.13 -18.80
C ALA A 205 -7.58 -14.19 -19.89
N PHE A 206 -8.04 -15.43 -19.73
CA PHE A 206 -7.81 -16.53 -20.67
C PHE A 206 -8.91 -16.62 -21.74
N LEU A 207 -8.55 -17.02 -22.98
CA LEU A 207 -9.49 -17.12 -24.12
C LEU A 207 -10.70 -18.02 -23.84
N ASN A 208 -10.49 -19.13 -23.12
CA ASN A 208 -11.53 -20.06 -22.69
C ASN A 208 -11.71 -20.01 -21.16
N GLY A 209 -11.46 -18.84 -20.58
CA GLY A 209 -11.57 -18.57 -19.16
C GLY A 209 -13.00 -18.47 -18.66
N GLU A 210 -13.14 -18.14 -17.37
CA GLU A 210 -14.43 -17.86 -16.74
C GLU A 210 -14.85 -16.40 -16.97
N CYS A 211 -16.12 -16.09 -16.69
CA CYS A 211 -16.60 -14.71 -16.71
C CYS A 211 -15.93 -13.86 -15.64
N GLU A 212 -15.98 -12.55 -15.84
CA GLU A 212 -15.53 -11.55 -14.88
C GLU A 212 -16.31 -11.71 -13.56
N PRO A 213 -15.62 -11.87 -12.41
CA PRO A 213 -16.31 -12.01 -11.12
C PRO A 213 -17.00 -10.70 -10.73
N ASN A 214 -18.09 -10.82 -9.97
CA ASN A 214 -18.70 -9.67 -9.34
C ASN A 214 -17.77 -9.09 -8.28
N TRP A 215 -17.83 -7.77 -8.11
CA TRP A 215 -17.06 -7.08 -7.09
C TRP A 215 -17.77 -5.82 -6.61
N SER A 216 -17.38 -5.34 -5.43
CA SER A 216 -17.90 -4.11 -4.82
C SER A 216 -16.81 -3.35 -4.08
N GLU A 217 -16.97 -2.04 -3.93
CA GLU A 217 -16.10 -1.21 -3.10
C GLU A 217 -16.72 -0.97 -1.72
N THR A 218 -15.87 -0.77 -0.72
CA THR A 218 -16.26 -0.36 0.62
C THR A 218 -15.26 0.67 1.13
N ASN A 219 -15.76 1.76 1.69
CA ASN A 219 -14.93 2.76 2.35
C ASN A 219 -14.91 2.48 3.85
N LEU A 220 -13.74 2.21 4.38
CA LEU A 220 -13.45 2.16 5.80
C LEU A 220 -13.13 3.57 6.29
N ILE A 221 -13.60 3.91 7.49
CA ILE A 221 -13.36 5.21 8.11
C ILE A 221 -12.88 5.00 9.54
N ALA A 222 -11.85 5.75 9.94
CA ALA A 222 -11.42 5.86 11.33
C ALA A 222 -11.19 7.33 11.67
N SER A 223 -11.52 7.73 12.90
CA SER A 223 -11.42 9.13 13.33
C SER A 223 -11.17 9.28 14.83
N SER A 224 -10.59 10.41 15.20
CA SER A 224 -10.38 10.84 16.59
C SER A 224 -10.35 12.36 16.65
N GLY A 225 -11.26 12.97 17.41
CA GLY A 225 -11.37 14.42 17.49
C GLY A 225 -11.62 15.05 16.11
N GLN A 226 -10.71 15.93 15.68
CA GLN A 226 -10.79 16.61 14.37
C GLN A 226 -10.13 15.80 13.23
N TYR A 227 -9.38 14.75 13.57
CA TYR A 227 -8.73 13.90 12.60
C TYR A 227 -9.70 12.85 12.05
N SER A 228 -9.72 12.68 10.73
CA SER A 228 -10.39 11.56 10.08
C SER A 228 -9.61 11.04 8.88
N GLN A 229 -9.65 9.73 8.68
CA GLN A 229 -9.04 9.05 7.55
C GLN A 229 -10.00 8.05 6.92
N GLU A 230 -9.81 7.81 5.63
CA GLU A 230 -10.58 6.84 4.87
C GLU A 230 -9.66 5.91 4.08
N MET A 231 -10.12 4.67 3.89
CA MET A 231 -9.48 3.70 3.02
C MET A 231 -10.54 2.99 2.17
N CYS A 232 -10.38 3.02 0.86
CA CYS A 232 -11.20 2.26 -0.07
C CYS A 232 -10.60 0.87 -0.26
N ILE A 233 -11.45 -0.15 -0.09
CA ILE A 233 -11.13 -1.54 -0.35
C ILE A 233 -12.11 -2.10 -1.38
N ALA A 234 -11.68 -3.10 -2.13
CA ALA A 234 -12.52 -3.80 -3.09
C ALA A 234 -12.65 -5.29 -2.74
N ASN A 235 -13.89 -5.75 -2.65
CA ASN A 235 -14.24 -7.14 -2.42
C ASN A 235 -14.59 -7.79 -3.75
N VAL A 236 -13.88 -8.88 -4.10
CA VAL A 236 -14.14 -9.65 -5.31
C VAL A 236 -14.70 -11.02 -4.90
N GLU A 237 -15.75 -11.46 -5.59
CA GLU A 237 -16.38 -12.76 -5.34
C GLU A 237 -15.36 -13.91 -5.33
N GLY A 238 -15.41 -14.74 -4.29
CA GLY A 238 -14.49 -15.87 -4.12
C GLY A 238 -13.09 -15.53 -3.60
N VAL A 239 -12.78 -14.25 -3.33
CA VAL A 239 -11.51 -13.82 -2.72
C VAL A 239 -11.71 -13.55 -1.24
N LYS A 240 -10.83 -14.09 -0.39
CA LYS A 240 -10.93 -13.93 1.07
C LYS A 240 -10.50 -12.56 1.57
N ALA A 241 -9.42 -12.02 1.01
CA ALA A 241 -8.86 -10.75 1.40
C ALA A 241 -9.23 -9.68 0.36
N PRO A 242 -9.70 -8.49 0.77
CA PRO A 242 -10.00 -7.43 -0.16
C PRO A 242 -8.73 -6.82 -0.76
N TYR A 243 -8.87 -6.17 -1.91
CA TYR A 243 -7.80 -5.39 -2.54
C TYR A 243 -7.83 -3.96 -2.04
N LEU A 244 -6.67 -3.39 -1.73
CA LEU A 244 -6.55 -1.98 -1.39
C LEU A 244 -6.74 -1.12 -2.67
N ARG A 245 -7.62 -0.11 -2.60
CA ARG A 245 -7.93 0.81 -3.73
C ARG A 245 -7.48 2.24 -3.48
N GLY A 246 -7.16 2.57 -2.24
CA GLY A 246 -6.49 3.81 -1.86
C GLY A 246 -6.85 4.19 -0.45
N GLY A 247 -6.15 5.16 0.11
CA GLY A 247 -6.50 5.76 1.39
C GLY A 247 -5.92 7.17 1.48
N ARG A 248 -6.57 8.00 2.29
CA ARG A 248 -6.12 9.35 2.56
C ARG A 248 -6.65 9.85 3.90
N ARG A 249 -6.00 10.87 4.41
CA ARG A 249 -6.58 11.71 5.47
C ARG A 249 -7.63 12.64 4.86
N VAL A 250 -8.77 12.76 5.52
CA VAL A 250 -9.92 13.59 5.11
C VAL A 250 -9.92 14.92 5.87
N SER A 251 -9.76 14.89 7.20
CA SER A 251 -9.63 16.08 8.06
C SER A 251 -8.47 15.92 9.05
#